data_AF-A0A367I6M9-F1
#
_entry.id   AF-A0A367I6M9-F1
#
_cell.length_a   1.000
_cell.length_b   1.000
_cell.length_c   1.000
_cell.angle_alpha   90.00
_cell.angle_beta   90.00
_cell.angle_gamma   90.00
#
_symmetry.space_group_name_H-M   'P 1'
#
loop_
_entity.id
_entity.type
_entity.pdbx_description
1 polymer ?
#
loop_
_entity_poly.entity_id
_entity_poly.type
_entity_poly.pdbx_seq_one_letter_code
_entity_poly.pdbx_strand_id
1 'polypeptide(L)'
;MPPIRRGYEVLPWTHRAMGRVMVLGTGLVGGWVADRLAVEGHDVIGVDTSASALEGRDPRVICIHGPAGIELLEEYAPDVIVNALPGRVGDQIRFDLVTQGLAVADLAFTAEDPREHDELAIEAGACLVYDVGVAPGLSNLLLAEGNRRHGRLVNGRVRVGGNPVEPDDDWSYMAPFSPQDVIEEYTRPARILRGNQTVIVPAISERTLFEVEGRGEMEAFLTDGLRSVLDTVDAENLTEATVRWPGHIARFIALGDEYDEKELLESWGWNPQRSEFTWMEVVVKGDGRTRWVLDDQGGSQGSSMARTTGAITCATVEHLLETDVPAGVHPPEALGTSFLDRCLTHYAANGIRIVETRER
;
A
#
# COMPACT_ATOMS: atom_id res chain seq x y z
N MET A 1 -22.95 -24.62 5.74
CA MET A 1 -22.94 -23.81 6.98
C MET A 1 -22.97 -22.35 6.56
N PRO A 2 -23.64 -21.44 7.30
CA PRO A 2 -23.58 -20.01 7.00
C PRO A 2 -22.14 -19.49 7.14
N PRO A 3 -21.75 -18.47 6.36
CA PRO A 3 -20.43 -17.86 6.45
C PRO A 3 -20.19 -17.27 7.84
N ILE A 4 -19.05 -17.59 8.46
CA ILE A 4 -18.62 -16.95 9.71
C ILE A 4 -18.14 -15.55 9.35
N ARG A 5 -18.92 -14.52 9.71
CA ARG A 5 -18.49 -13.12 9.64
C ARG A 5 -17.77 -12.77 10.94
N ARG A 6 -16.45 -12.62 10.90
CA ARG A 6 -15.67 -12.12 12.05
C ARG A 6 -15.50 -10.61 11.89
N GLY A 7 -15.93 -9.84 12.89
CA GLY A 7 -15.46 -8.47 13.08
C GLY A 7 -14.13 -8.52 13.81
N TYR A 8 -13.15 -7.74 13.37
CA TYR A 8 -11.90 -7.56 14.12
C TYR A 8 -12.21 -6.62 15.30
N GLU A 9 -12.13 -7.14 16.53
CA GLU A 9 -12.28 -6.35 17.74
C GLU A 9 -10.99 -5.54 17.98
N VAL A 10 -11.14 -4.29 18.43
CA VAL A 10 -10.00 -3.47 18.87
C VAL A 10 -9.45 -4.11 20.14
N LEU A 11 -8.30 -4.79 20.05
CA LEU A 11 -7.60 -5.25 21.23
C LEU A 11 -6.93 -4.05 21.93
N PRO A 12 -7.13 -3.85 23.24
CA PRO A 12 -6.42 -2.81 23.96
C PRO A 12 -4.93 -3.15 24.04
N TRP A 13 -4.11 -2.44 23.28
CA TRP A 13 -2.65 -2.49 23.36
C TRP A 13 -2.20 -1.67 24.58
N THR A 14 -1.84 -2.33 25.68
CA THR A 14 -1.59 -1.66 26.96
C THR A 14 -0.18 -1.09 27.14
N HIS A 15 0.70 -1.17 26.14
CA HIS A 15 1.99 -0.47 26.11
C HIS A 15 2.40 -0.22 24.66
N ARG A 16 2.30 1.03 24.19
CA ARG A 16 2.89 1.45 22.91
C ARG A 16 4.28 2.03 23.14
N ALA A 17 5.28 1.59 22.39
CA ALA A 17 6.60 2.23 22.41
C ALA A 17 6.49 3.59 21.70
N MET A 18 6.91 4.65 22.39
CA MET A 18 7.02 5.97 21.77
C MET A 18 8.38 6.09 21.09
N GLY A 19 8.40 6.70 19.91
CA GLY A 19 9.60 6.85 19.10
C GLY A 19 9.53 8.11 18.25
N ARG A 20 10.70 8.54 17.79
CA ARG A 20 10.87 9.62 16.83
C ARG A 20 10.72 9.08 15.42
N VAL A 21 9.75 9.60 14.68
CA VAL A 21 9.44 9.13 13.33
C VAL A 21 9.65 10.27 12.35
N MET A 22 10.46 10.04 11.31
CA MET A 22 10.61 10.97 10.20
C MET A 22 9.84 10.45 8.99
N VAL A 23 8.88 11.23 8.50
CA VAL A 23 8.10 10.93 7.30
C VAL A 23 8.63 11.75 6.13
N LEU A 24 9.21 11.06 5.16
CA LEU A 24 9.74 11.63 3.92
C LEU A 24 8.64 11.62 2.86
N GLY A 25 8.15 12.81 2.48
CA GLY A 25 6.96 12.98 1.66
C GLY A 25 5.70 13.06 2.51
N THR A 26 5.07 14.22 2.55
CA THR A 26 3.82 14.48 3.31
C THR A 26 2.64 14.77 2.39
N GLY A 27 2.61 14.15 1.21
CA GLY A 27 1.44 14.10 0.33
C GLY A 27 0.24 13.40 0.98
N LEU A 28 -0.77 13.00 0.20
CA LEU A 28 -2.03 12.46 0.75
C LEU A 28 -1.83 11.33 1.79
N VAL A 29 -1.02 10.33 1.45
CA VAL A 29 -0.78 9.18 2.34
C VAL A 29 0.24 9.50 3.42
N GLY A 30 1.42 10.00 3.07
CA GLY A 30 2.47 10.32 4.04
C GLY A 30 2.05 11.39 5.06
N GLY A 31 1.28 12.39 4.63
CA GLY A 31 0.69 13.39 5.52
C GLY A 31 -0.30 12.77 6.51
N TRP A 32 -1.13 11.81 6.08
CA TRP A 32 -2.03 11.07 6.97
C TRP A 32 -1.25 10.24 7.99
N VAL A 33 -0.18 9.57 7.57
CA VAL A 33 0.72 8.80 8.45
C VAL A 33 1.34 9.72 9.49
N ALA A 34 1.88 10.87 9.07
CA ALA A 34 2.49 11.85 9.98
C ALA A 34 1.50 12.34 11.03
N ASP A 35 0.30 12.77 10.60
CA ASP A 35 -0.75 13.24 11.52
C ASP A 35 -1.20 12.12 12.48
N ARG A 36 -1.36 10.90 11.97
CA ARG A 36 -1.81 9.75 12.77
C ARG A 36 -0.83 9.42 13.87
N LEU A 37 0.45 9.25 13.52
CA LEU A 37 1.50 8.91 14.48
C LEU A 37 1.66 10.01 15.53
N ALA A 38 1.55 11.29 15.13
CA ALA A 38 1.56 12.41 16.07
C ALA A 38 0.35 12.38 17.00
N VAL A 39 -0.84 12.04 16.48
CA VAL A 39 -2.07 11.79 17.26
C VAL A 39 -1.87 10.70 18.31
N GLU A 40 -1.16 9.64 17.93
CA GLU A 40 -0.89 8.47 18.76
C GLU A 40 0.26 8.67 19.77
N GLY A 41 0.96 9.81 19.71
CA GLY A 41 1.93 10.25 20.72
C GLY A 41 3.40 10.18 20.30
N HIS A 42 3.69 9.82 19.05
CA HIS A 42 5.06 9.79 18.53
C HIS A 42 5.61 11.21 18.30
N ASP A 43 6.94 11.36 18.38
CA ASP A 43 7.63 12.59 18.00
C ASP A 43 7.82 12.59 16.48
N VAL A 44 6.94 13.29 15.74
CA VAL A 44 6.91 13.19 14.28
C VAL A 44 7.54 14.40 13.59
N ILE A 45 8.39 14.13 12.60
CA ILE A 45 8.96 15.10 11.68
C ILE A 45 8.45 14.79 10.27
N GLY A 46 7.79 15.75 9.64
CA GLY A 46 7.34 15.66 8.25
C GLY A 46 8.26 16.48 7.34
N VAL A 47 8.75 15.86 6.27
CA VAL A 47 9.65 16.51 5.30
C VAL A 47 9.00 16.49 3.92
N ASP A 48 8.89 17.64 3.28
CA ASP A 48 8.40 17.73 1.89
C ASP A 48 8.98 18.93 1.17
N THR A 49 9.11 18.83 -0.16
CA THR A 49 9.55 19.94 -1.03
C THR A 49 8.41 20.89 -1.40
N SER A 50 7.16 20.45 -1.23
CA SER A 50 5.95 21.22 -1.44
C SER A 50 5.46 21.84 -0.13
N ALA A 51 5.45 23.17 -0.06
CA ALA A 51 4.90 23.88 1.09
C ALA A 51 3.43 23.50 1.34
N SER A 52 2.63 23.29 0.30
CA SER A 52 1.21 22.93 0.45
C SER A 52 1.00 21.52 1.00
N ALA A 53 1.97 20.61 0.85
CA ALA A 53 1.91 19.28 1.47
C ALA A 53 2.14 19.34 2.99
N LEU A 54 2.84 20.37 3.46
CA LEU A 54 3.11 20.63 4.88
C LEU A 54 2.02 21.51 5.53
N GLU A 55 1.16 22.14 4.73
CA GLU A 55 0.05 22.94 5.24
C GLU A 55 -1.02 22.06 5.91
N GLY A 56 -1.54 22.54 7.04
CA GLY A 56 -2.65 21.89 7.74
C GLY A 56 -2.33 20.55 8.39
N ARG A 57 -1.05 20.18 8.51
CA ARG A 57 -0.62 19.04 9.35
C ARG A 57 -1.02 19.25 10.81
N ASP A 58 -1.10 18.16 11.58
CA ASP A 58 -1.35 18.24 13.01
C ASP A 58 -0.29 19.12 13.70
N PRO A 59 -0.66 20.01 14.64
CA PRO A 59 0.28 20.94 15.29
C PRO A 59 1.46 20.28 16.02
N ARG A 60 1.40 18.96 16.26
CA ARG A 60 2.50 18.18 16.85
C ARG A 60 3.54 17.73 15.84
N VAL A 61 3.25 17.79 14.54
CA VAL A 61 4.19 17.43 13.48
C VAL A 61 5.17 18.59 13.26
N ILE A 62 6.46 18.31 13.42
CA ILE A 62 7.52 19.26 13.04
C ILE A 62 7.67 19.22 11.53
N CYS A 63 7.31 20.31 10.85
CA CYS A 63 7.33 20.39 9.39
C CYS A 63 8.64 21.01 8.89
N ILE A 64 9.32 20.33 7.97
CA ILE A 64 10.55 20.79 7.31
C ILE A 64 10.27 20.93 5.82
N HIS A 65 10.37 22.17 5.32
CA HIS A 65 10.24 22.46 3.90
C HIS A 65 11.61 22.31 3.22
N GLY A 66 11.80 21.21 2.50
CA GLY A 66 13.06 20.87 1.85
C GLY A 66 13.08 19.47 1.24
N PRO A 67 14.13 19.14 0.48
CA PRO A 67 14.31 17.78 -0.03
C PRO A 67 14.60 16.81 1.12
N ALA A 68 14.16 15.56 0.96
CA ALA A 68 14.68 14.48 1.77
C ALA A 68 16.18 14.32 1.49
N GLY A 69 16.98 14.15 2.55
CA GLY A 69 18.43 14.08 2.45
C GLY A 69 19.06 13.57 3.73
N ILE A 70 20.29 13.06 3.61
CA ILE A 70 21.04 12.44 4.70
C ILE A 70 21.31 13.40 5.86
N GLU A 71 21.44 14.70 5.57
CA GLU A 71 21.72 15.73 6.58
C GLU A 71 20.58 15.83 7.60
N LEU A 72 19.34 15.64 7.17
CA LEU A 72 18.19 15.61 8.08
C LEU A 72 18.21 14.37 8.97
N LEU A 73 18.68 13.24 8.44
CA LEU A 73 18.78 12.00 9.20
C LEU A 73 19.81 12.14 10.33
N GLU A 74 20.95 12.77 10.04
CA GLU A 74 22.00 13.07 11.02
C GLU A 74 21.56 14.12 12.05
N GLU A 75 20.88 15.18 11.62
CA GLU A 75 20.44 16.27 12.49
C GLU A 75 19.37 15.82 13.50
N TYR A 76 18.38 15.05 13.03
CA TYR A 76 17.21 14.71 13.83
C TYR A 76 17.27 13.31 14.44
N ALA A 77 18.15 12.43 13.95
CA ALA A 77 18.34 11.06 14.45
C ALA A 77 17.00 10.33 14.73
N PRO A 78 16.18 10.07 13.69
CA PRO A 78 14.91 9.37 13.86
C PRO A 78 15.13 7.89 14.24
N ASP A 79 14.22 7.33 15.04
CA ASP A 79 14.21 5.90 15.36
C ASP A 79 13.67 5.07 14.19
N VAL A 80 12.66 5.60 13.48
CA VAL A 80 12.07 5.00 12.28
C VAL A 80 11.84 6.05 11.20
N ILE A 81 12.09 5.67 9.95
CA ILE A 81 11.80 6.48 8.78
C ILE A 81 10.61 5.89 8.03
N VAL A 82 9.67 6.73 7.63
CA VAL A 82 8.65 6.39 6.65
C VAL A 82 9.06 6.99 5.32
N ASN A 83 9.41 6.14 4.35
CA ASN A 83 9.66 6.57 2.99
C ASN A 83 8.34 6.58 2.21
N ALA A 84 7.70 7.75 2.15
CA ALA A 84 6.44 7.99 1.43
C ALA A 84 6.64 8.90 0.20
N LEU A 85 7.86 8.90 -0.34
CA LEU A 85 8.23 9.66 -1.53
C LEU A 85 7.64 9.01 -2.81
N PRO A 86 7.46 9.78 -3.90
CA PRO A 86 7.12 9.20 -5.21
C PRO A 86 8.13 8.14 -5.63
N GLY A 87 7.68 7.06 -6.30
CA GLY A 87 8.47 5.86 -6.54
C GLY A 87 9.94 6.10 -6.93
N ARG A 88 10.18 6.89 -7.98
CA ARG A 88 11.52 7.19 -8.49
C ARG A 88 12.43 7.90 -7.46
N VAL A 89 11.87 8.79 -6.64
CA VAL A 89 12.62 9.50 -5.59
C VAL A 89 12.81 8.60 -4.37
N GLY A 90 11.77 7.83 -4.04
CA GLY A 90 11.79 6.85 -2.96
C GLY A 90 12.84 5.76 -3.19
N ASP A 91 13.03 5.29 -4.42
CA ASP A 91 14.10 4.35 -4.77
C ASP A 91 15.49 4.94 -4.52
N GLN A 92 15.73 6.16 -5.01
CA GLN A 92 17.04 6.81 -4.94
C GLN A 92 17.56 6.98 -3.52
N ILE A 93 16.68 7.20 -2.55
CA ILE A 93 17.09 7.43 -1.16
C ILE A 93 17.33 6.13 -0.39
N ARG A 94 16.83 4.96 -0.84
CA ARG A 94 16.97 3.69 -0.12
C ARG A 94 18.41 3.36 0.23
N PHE A 95 19.33 3.59 -0.70
CA PHE A 95 20.75 3.37 -0.47
C PHE A 95 21.27 4.15 0.74
N ASP A 96 20.91 5.43 0.86
CA ASP A 96 21.32 6.28 1.99
C ASP A 96 20.64 5.82 3.29
N LEU A 97 19.34 5.51 3.25
CA LEU A 97 18.59 5.03 4.43
C LEU A 97 19.20 3.74 4.98
N VAL A 98 19.52 2.79 4.09
CA VAL A 98 20.09 1.49 4.45
C VAL A 98 21.53 1.65 4.95
N THR A 99 22.36 2.47 4.28
CA THR A 99 23.77 2.66 4.68
C THR A 99 23.90 3.29 6.08
N GLN A 100 22.90 4.06 6.51
CA GLN A 100 22.86 4.65 7.84
C GLN A 100 22.39 3.70 8.96
N GLY A 101 22.08 2.44 8.65
CA GLY A 101 21.66 1.46 9.66
C GLY A 101 20.24 1.70 10.20
N LEU A 102 19.37 2.36 9.44
CA LEU A 102 18.08 2.84 9.93
C LEU A 102 16.96 1.80 9.80
N ALA A 103 15.94 1.92 10.65
CA ALA A 103 14.69 1.20 10.49
C ALA A 103 13.75 1.98 9.56
N VAL A 104 13.26 1.34 8.50
CA VAL A 104 12.51 1.99 7.42
C VAL A 104 11.20 1.25 7.16
N ALA A 105 10.09 1.97 7.25
CA ALA A 105 8.81 1.59 6.68
C ALA A 105 8.70 2.20 5.27
N ASP A 106 8.96 1.40 4.24
CA ASP A 106 9.09 1.85 2.86
C ASP A 106 7.78 1.68 2.08
N LEU A 107 7.07 2.79 1.93
CA LEU A 107 5.80 2.86 1.21
C LEU A 107 6.00 3.15 -0.29
N ALA A 108 7.19 3.60 -0.71
CA ALA A 108 7.46 3.97 -2.09
C ALA A 108 7.28 2.76 -3.02
N PHE A 109 6.39 2.90 -4.02
CA PHE A 109 6.15 1.85 -5.01
C PHE A 109 7.10 2.03 -6.20
N THR A 110 7.89 0.99 -6.49
CA THR A 110 9.00 1.08 -7.48
C THR A 110 8.97 -0.09 -8.45
N ALA A 111 9.66 0.05 -9.58
CA ALA A 111 9.89 -1.06 -10.50
C ALA A 111 11.06 -1.93 -10.02
N GLU A 112 12.05 -1.25 -9.43
CA GLU A 112 13.22 -1.79 -8.75
C GLU A 112 12.78 -2.64 -7.55
N ASP A 113 13.47 -3.77 -7.35
CA ASP A 113 13.21 -4.68 -6.25
C ASP A 113 14.00 -4.23 -5.01
N PRO A 114 13.34 -3.81 -3.91
CA PRO A 114 14.05 -3.33 -2.72
C PRO A 114 15.02 -4.36 -2.13
N ARG A 115 14.82 -5.65 -2.41
CA ARG A 115 15.69 -6.75 -1.95
C ARG A 115 17.11 -6.68 -2.50
N GLU A 116 17.36 -5.88 -3.54
CA GLU A 116 18.71 -5.59 -4.03
C GLU A 116 19.60 -4.93 -2.95
N HIS A 117 18.99 -4.33 -1.92
CA HIS A 117 19.70 -3.73 -0.79
C HIS A 117 19.88 -4.68 0.42
N ASP A 118 19.49 -5.95 0.33
CA ASP A 118 19.48 -6.87 1.49
C ASP A 118 20.87 -7.07 2.11
N GLU A 119 21.88 -7.38 1.30
CA GLU A 119 23.26 -7.56 1.78
C GLU A 119 23.78 -6.29 2.47
N LEU A 120 23.54 -5.12 1.86
CA LEU A 120 23.91 -3.83 2.42
C LEU A 120 23.19 -3.55 3.74
N ALA A 121 21.91 -3.90 3.84
CA ALA A 121 21.12 -3.71 5.05
C ALA A 121 21.63 -4.58 6.20
N ILE A 122 21.97 -5.84 5.91
CA ILE A 122 22.58 -6.75 6.90
C ILE A 122 23.93 -6.20 7.38
N GLU A 123 24.78 -5.73 6.47
CA GLU A 123 26.09 -5.17 6.81
C GLU A 123 26.01 -3.88 7.64
N ALA A 124 25.07 -3.00 7.31
CA ALA A 124 24.87 -1.73 8.01
C ALA A 124 24.03 -1.87 9.30
N GLY A 125 23.41 -3.03 9.54
CA GLY A 125 22.46 -3.23 10.64
C GLY A 125 21.12 -2.53 10.44
N ALA A 126 20.78 -2.16 9.20
CA ALA A 126 19.50 -1.55 8.85
C ALA A 126 18.39 -2.60 8.72
N CYS A 127 17.16 -2.15 8.92
CA CYS A 127 15.96 -2.95 8.67
C CYS A 127 15.00 -2.16 7.78
N LEU A 128 14.72 -2.65 6.58
CA LEU A 128 13.76 -2.03 5.67
C LEU A 128 12.59 -2.97 5.42
N VAL A 129 11.38 -2.52 5.74
CA VAL A 129 10.14 -3.22 5.40
C VAL A 129 9.48 -2.50 4.24
N TYR A 130 9.46 -3.12 3.06
CA TYR A 130 8.90 -2.52 1.85
C TYR A 130 7.44 -2.89 1.64
N ASP A 131 6.75 -2.20 0.73
CA ASP A 131 5.37 -2.48 0.35
C ASP A 131 4.36 -2.38 1.51
N VAL A 132 4.50 -1.37 2.35
CA VAL A 132 3.71 -1.21 3.59
C VAL A 132 2.39 -0.45 3.39
N GLY A 133 1.65 -0.82 2.34
CA GLY A 133 0.41 -0.17 1.92
C GLY A 133 -0.83 -1.07 1.93
N VAL A 134 -1.88 -0.63 1.22
CA VAL A 134 -3.11 -1.44 1.05
C VAL A 134 -2.89 -2.59 0.08
N ALA A 135 -2.30 -2.29 -1.08
CA ALA A 135 -1.87 -3.24 -2.10
C ALA A 135 -0.77 -2.56 -2.93
N PRO A 136 0.48 -3.06 -2.90
CA PRO A 136 0.97 -4.17 -2.09
C PRO A 136 0.97 -3.84 -0.58
N GLY A 137 0.98 -4.87 0.25
CA GLY A 137 0.99 -4.75 1.72
C GLY A 137 -0.08 -5.59 2.39
N LEU A 138 -1.24 -5.00 2.72
CA LEU A 138 -2.35 -5.79 3.26
C LEU A 138 -2.80 -6.90 2.30
N SER A 139 -2.81 -6.65 0.99
CA SER A 139 -3.08 -7.69 -0.02
C SER A 139 -2.13 -8.89 0.14
N ASN A 140 -0.83 -8.62 0.26
CA ASN A 140 0.23 -9.63 0.43
C ASN A 140 0.04 -10.41 1.73
N LEU A 141 -0.20 -9.71 2.84
CA LEU A 141 -0.47 -10.31 4.14
C LEU A 141 -1.67 -11.27 4.11
N LEU A 142 -2.75 -10.89 3.40
CA LEU A 142 -3.95 -11.72 3.28
C LEU A 142 -3.74 -12.95 2.38
N LEU A 143 -2.93 -12.83 1.32
CA LEU A 143 -2.52 -13.98 0.50
C LEU A 143 -1.70 -14.98 1.32
N ALA A 144 -0.69 -14.48 2.06
CA ALA A 144 0.14 -15.30 2.94
C ALA A 144 -0.69 -15.96 4.05
N GLU A 145 -1.62 -15.24 4.66
CA GLU A 145 -2.54 -15.81 5.66
C GLU A 145 -3.46 -16.88 5.06
N GLY A 146 -3.88 -16.68 3.81
CA GLY A 146 -4.61 -17.67 3.05
C GLY A 146 -3.83 -18.97 2.86
N ASN A 147 -2.59 -18.85 2.40
CA ASN A 147 -1.69 -19.99 2.22
C ASN A 147 -1.42 -20.73 3.54
N ARG A 148 -1.14 -19.99 4.62
CA ARG A 148 -0.95 -20.57 5.96
C ARG A 148 -2.16 -21.37 6.44
N ARG A 149 -3.38 -20.88 6.15
CA ARG A 149 -4.63 -21.52 6.61
C ARG A 149 -5.08 -22.70 5.77
N HIS A 150 -4.89 -22.62 4.46
CA HIS A 150 -5.45 -23.56 3.49
C HIS A 150 -4.38 -24.41 2.80
N GLY A 151 -3.13 -24.35 3.29
CA GLY A 151 -2.00 -24.98 2.65
C GLY A 151 -1.69 -24.34 1.29
N ARG A 152 -1.06 -25.14 0.43
CA ARG A 152 -0.72 -24.75 -0.94
C ARG A 152 -1.96 -24.26 -1.69
N LEU A 153 -1.89 -23.04 -2.23
CA LEU A 153 -3.02 -22.44 -2.91
C LEU A 153 -3.13 -22.97 -4.34
N VAL A 154 -4.31 -23.44 -4.73
CA VAL A 154 -4.64 -23.69 -6.15
C VAL A 154 -4.85 -22.36 -6.87
N ASN A 155 -5.42 -21.37 -6.18
CA ASN A 155 -5.64 -20.03 -6.72
C ASN A 155 -5.62 -18.97 -5.60
N GLY A 156 -4.85 -17.91 -5.80
CA GLY A 156 -4.96 -16.66 -5.07
C GLY A 156 -5.21 -15.52 -6.04
N ARG A 157 -6.08 -14.58 -5.66
CA ARG A 157 -6.45 -13.44 -6.49
C ARG A 157 -6.62 -12.19 -5.64
N VAL A 158 -5.99 -11.11 -6.07
CA VAL A 158 -6.23 -9.76 -5.57
C VAL A 158 -6.93 -8.94 -6.66
N ARG A 159 -7.94 -8.17 -6.27
CA ARG A 159 -8.51 -7.10 -7.08
C ARG A 159 -8.59 -5.84 -6.23
N VAL A 160 -8.03 -4.73 -6.69
CA VAL A 160 -7.91 -3.52 -5.87
C VAL A 160 -8.05 -2.26 -6.70
N GLY A 161 -8.65 -1.21 -6.14
CA GLY A 161 -8.71 0.09 -6.80
C GLY A 161 -9.18 1.22 -5.88
N GLY A 162 -8.53 2.37 -6.01
CA GLY A 162 -9.02 3.65 -5.51
C GLY A 162 -9.72 4.41 -6.64
N ASN A 163 -10.97 4.81 -6.44
CA ASN A 163 -11.81 5.41 -7.48
C ASN A 163 -12.69 6.53 -6.89
N PRO A 164 -13.10 7.53 -7.69
CA PRO A 164 -14.15 8.45 -7.26
C PRO A 164 -15.45 7.67 -6.98
N VAL A 165 -16.24 8.10 -5.99
CA VAL A 165 -17.51 7.44 -5.64
C VAL A 165 -18.48 7.43 -6.81
N GLU A 166 -18.55 8.53 -7.54
CA GLU A 166 -19.35 8.67 -8.75
C GLU A 166 -18.43 8.78 -9.97
N PRO A 167 -18.68 7.99 -11.04
CA PRO A 167 -18.02 8.16 -12.32
C PRO A 167 -18.43 9.49 -12.98
N ASP A 168 -17.71 9.89 -14.01
CA ASP A 168 -18.01 11.06 -14.83
C ASP A 168 -17.88 10.75 -16.32
N ASP A 169 -18.37 11.65 -17.16
CA ASP A 169 -18.31 11.50 -18.62
C ASP A 169 -16.90 11.69 -19.20
N ASP A 170 -15.91 12.01 -18.35
CA ASP A 170 -14.54 12.24 -18.76
C ASP A 170 -13.68 11.00 -18.47
N TRP A 171 -12.83 11.04 -17.45
CA TRP A 171 -11.94 9.94 -17.12
C TRP A 171 -12.56 8.90 -16.19
N SER A 172 -13.65 9.25 -15.50
CA SER A 172 -14.17 8.49 -14.36
C SER A 172 -13.06 8.11 -13.37
N TYR A 173 -12.06 8.98 -13.21
CA TYR A 173 -10.90 8.71 -12.38
C TYR A 173 -10.32 9.99 -11.79
N MET A 174 -9.80 9.83 -10.58
CA MET A 174 -9.06 10.84 -9.83
C MET A 174 -8.02 10.07 -9.03
N ALA A 175 -6.75 10.37 -9.23
CA ALA A 175 -5.65 9.67 -8.60
C ALA A 175 -5.65 9.97 -7.09
N PRO A 176 -5.87 8.96 -6.23
CA PRO A 176 -5.85 9.17 -4.78
C PRO A 176 -4.45 8.93 -4.18
N PHE A 177 -3.46 8.72 -5.04
CA PHE A 177 -2.02 8.62 -4.79
C PHE A 177 -1.25 9.19 -5.99
N SER A 178 0.08 9.03 -6.05
CA SER A 178 0.94 9.51 -7.14
C SER A 178 0.37 9.17 -8.53
N PRO A 179 -0.03 10.16 -9.34
CA PRO A 179 -0.58 9.86 -10.66
C PRO A 179 0.49 9.37 -11.65
N GLN A 180 1.78 9.58 -11.37
CA GLN A 180 2.87 8.95 -12.11
C GLN A 180 2.89 7.44 -11.90
N ASP A 181 2.70 7.00 -10.65
CA ASP A 181 2.65 5.57 -10.33
C ASP A 181 1.41 4.90 -10.94
N VAL A 182 0.33 5.66 -11.17
CA VAL A 182 -0.86 5.17 -11.92
C VAL A 182 -0.52 4.89 -13.38
N ILE A 183 0.30 5.73 -14.03
CA ILE A 183 0.72 5.49 -15.42
C ILE A 183 1.56 4.20 -15.49
N GLU A 184 2.44 3.99 -14.52
CA GLU A 184 3.24 2.76 -14.41
C GLU A 184 2.36 1.50 -14.31
N GLU A 185 1.20 1.55 -13.63
CA GLU A 185 0.24 0.44 -13.62
C GLU A 185 -0.26 0.07 -15.04
N TYR A 186 -0.26 1.03 -15.96
CA TYR A 186 -0.87 0.90 -17.28
C TYR A 186 0.17 0.60 -18.37
N THR A 187 1.44 0.89 -18.13
CA THR A 187 2.53 0.73 -19.09
C THR A 187 3.44 -0.44 -18.75
N ARG A 188 3.56 -0.82 -17.48
CA ARG A 188 4.46 -1.88 -17.03
C ARG A 188 3.85 -3.27 -17.22
N PRO A 189 4.57 -4.24 -17.81
CA PRO A 189 4.15 -5.63 -17.83
C PRO A 189 3.93 -6.18 -16.41
N ALA A 190 2.96 -7.06 -16.25
CA ALA A 190 2.64 -7.66 -14.97
C ALA A 190 3.28 -9.05 -14.82
N ARG A 191 3.89 -9.31 -13.66
CA ARG A 191 4.32 -10.65 -13.26
C ARG A 191 3.18 -11.34 -12.51
N ILE A 192 2.81 -12.52 -12.97
CA ILE A 192 1.80 -13.37 -12.32
C ILE A 192 2.35 -14.78 -12.13
N LEU A 193 1.72 -15.56 -11.24
CA LEU A 193 1.99 -16.99 -11.13
C LEU A 193 0.90 -17.76 -11.88
N ARG A 194 1.29 -18.58 -12.84
CA ARG A 194 0.36 -19.38 -13.66
C ARG A 194 0.93 -20.78 -13.84
N GLY A 195 0.20 -21.79 -13.38
CA GLY A 195 0.64 -23.18 -13.47
C GLY A 195 2.00 -23.43 -12.81
N ASN A 196 2.24 -22.82 -11.65
CA ASN A 196 3.49 -22.89 -10.86
C ASN A 196 4.69 -22.18 -11.50
N GLN A 197 4.47 -21.34 -12.51
CA GLN A 197 5.52 -20.58 -13.16
C GLN A 197 5.22 -19.09 -13.10
N THR A 198 6.21 -18.29 -12.73
CA THR A 198 6.13 -16.84 -12.87
C THR A 198 6.19 -16.51 -14.36
N VAL A 199 5.14 -15.85 -14.85
CA VAL A 199 5.02 -15.42 -16.24
C VAL A 199 4.82 -13.91 -16.30
N ILE A 200 5.40 -13.28 -17.31
CA ILE A 200 5.22 -11.86 -17.59
C ILE A 200 4.14 -11.73 -18.66
N VAL A 201 3.10 -10.94 -18.37
CA VAL A 201 2.02 -10.63 -19.30
C VAL A 201 2.03 -9.15 -19.67
N PRO A 202 1.54 -8.76 -20.86
CA PRO A 202 1.46 -7.35 -21.25
C PRO A 202 0.66 -6.52 -20.23
N ALA A 203 1.01 -5.23 -20.12
CA ALA A 203 0.26 -4.29 -19.31
C ALA A 203 -1.21 -4.25 -19.76
N ILE A 204 -2.14 -4.04 -18.82
CA ILE A 204 -3.58 -3.95 -19.08
C ILE A 204 -4.16 -5.21 -19.79
N SER A 205 -3.52 -6.37 -19.63
CA SER A 205 -4.02 -7.62 -20.19
C SER A 205 -5.17 -8.20 -19.36
N GLU A 206 -5.91 -9.13 -19.99
CA GLU A 206 -7.00 -9.91 -19.35
C GLU A 206 -8.10 -9.05 -18.70
N ARG A 207 -8.43 -7.93 -19.35
CA ARG A 207 -9.53 -7.03 -19.00
C ARG A 207 -10.85 -7.79 -18.83
N THR A 208 -11.51 -7.60 -17.69
CA THR A 208 -12.73 -8.31 -17.34
C THR A 208 -13.71 -7.38 -16.63
N LEU A 209 -14.95 -7.31 -17.12
CA LEU A 209 -16.06 -6.67 -16.42
C LEU A 209 -16.62 -7.59 -15.33
N PHE A 210 -16.97 -7.02 -14.18
CA PHE A 210 -17.56 -7.75 -13.06
C PHE A 210 -18.38 -6.85 -12.15
N GLU A 211 -19.34 -7.44 -11.44
CA GLU A 211 -20.15 -6.74 -10.45
C GLU A 211 -19.41 -6.61 -9.11
N VAL A 212 -19.34 -5.38 -8.60
CA VAL A 212 -18.88 -5.06 -7.25
C VAL A 212 -20.10 -4.74 -6.38
N GLU A 213 -20.28 -5.53 -5.31
CA GLU A 213 -21.39 -5.33 -4.37
C GLU A 213 -21.40 -3.90 -3.81
N GLY A 214 -22.51 -3.19 -4.01
CA GLY A 214 -22.67 -1.79 -3.57
C GLY A 214 -22.09 -0.72 -4.50
N ARG A 215 -21.39 -1.11 -5.58
CA ARG A 215 -20.79 -0.17 -6.56
C ARG A 215 -21.30 -0.36 -7.99
N GLY A 216 -21.73 -1.58 -8.35
CA GLY A 216 -22.18 -1.92 -9.70
C GLY A 216 -21.06 -2.50 -10.56
N GLU A 217 -21.21 -2.44 -11.87
CA GLU A 217 -20.26 -2.99 -12.84
C GLU A 217 -18.94 -2.19 -12.85
N MET A 218 -17.82 -2.89 -12.69
CA MET A 218 -16.47 -2.34 -12.74
C MET A 218 -15.58 -3.17 -13.67
N GLU A 219 -14.46 -2.57 -14.09
CA GLU A 219 -13.49 -3.21 -14.97
C GLU A 219 -12.20 -3.54 -14.19
N ALA A 220 -11.72 -4.78 -14.32
CA ALA A 220 -10.44 -5.22 -13.77
C ALA A 220 -9.46 -5.59 -14.88
N PHE A 221 -8.16 -5.33 -14.69
CA PHE A 221 -7.08 -5.72 -15.61
C PHE A 221 -5.82 -6.08 -14.81
N LEU A 222 -4.98 -6.98 -15.34
CA LEU A 222 -3.81 -7.47 -14.61
C LEU A 222 -2.76 -6.36 -14.42
N THR A 223 -2.21 -6.31 -13.21
CA THR A 223 -1.18 -5.34 -12.79
C THR A 223 -0.11 -5.99 -11.92
N ASP A 224 1.07 -5.37 -11.84
CA ASP A 224 2.28 -5.94 -11.23
C ASP A 224 2.37 -5.77 -9.70
N GLY A 225 1.26 -5.94 -8.98
CA GLY A 225 1.21 -5.70 -7.53
C GLY A 225 1.47 -6.91 -6.64
N LEU A 226 1.60 -8.12 -7.20
CA LEU A 226 1.93 -9.33 -6.42
C LEU A 226 3.30 -9.25 -5.73
N ARG A 227 4.29 -8.68 -6.41
CA ARG A 227 5.65 -8.41 -5.87
C ARG A 227 6.22 -9.62 -5.10
N SER A 228 6.46 -9.48 -3.80
CA SER A 228 7.08 -10.50 -2.95
C SER A 228 6.29 -11.81 -2.91
N VAL A 229 4.95 -11.79 -3.02
CA VAL A 229 4.15 -13.02 -2.92
C VAL A 229 4.33 -13.96 -4.10
N LEU A 230 5.01 -13.54 -5.16
CA LEU A 230 5.41 -14.43 -6.25
C LEU A 230 6.36 -15.54 -5.78
N ASP A 231 7.14 -15.29 -4.73
CA ASP A 231 8.11 -16.26 -4.19
C ASP A 231 7.94 -16.53 -2.68
N THR A 232 7.18 -15.72 -1.93
CA THR A 232 6.88 -15.98 -0.50
C THR A 232 5.62 -16.82 -0.27
N VAL A 233 4.73 -16.95 -1.26
CA VAL A 233 3.46 -17.69 -1.14
C VAL A 233 3.45 -18.95 -2.02
N ASP A 234 3.32 -20.13 -1.42
CA ASP A 234 3.21 -21.40 -2.17
C ASP A 234 1.84 -21.53 -2.86
N ALA A 235 1.83 -21.31 -4.18
CA ALA A 235 0.62 -21.34 -4.98
C ALA A 235 0.87 -21.93 -6.36
N GLU A 236 -0.20 -22.42 -7.00
CA GLU A 236 -0.19 -22.78 -8.41
C GLU A 236 -0.51 -21.57 -9.30
N ASN A 237 -1.44 -20.73 -8.86
CA ASN A 237 -1.88 -19.55 -9.58
C ASN A 237 -2.05 -18.36 -8.63
N LEU A 238 -1.44 -17.22 -8.95
CA LEU A 238 -1.59 -15.94 -8.26
C LEU A 238 -1.78 -14.85 -9.31
N THR A 239 -2.79 -14.01 -9.14
CA THR A 239 -3.00 -12.81 -9.94
C THR A 239 -3.35 -11.62 -9.08
N GLU A 240 -2.88 -10.44 -9.48
CA GLU A 240 -3.40 -9.16 -9.02
C GLU A 240 -3.98 -8.40 -10.21
N ALA A 241 -5.09 -7.70 -9.98
CA ALA A 241 -5.70 -6.85 -10.98
C ALA A 241 -6.15 -5.52 -10.38
N THR A 242 -5.87 -4.44 -11.10
CA THR A 242 -6.36 -3.11 -10.78
C THR A 242 -7.80 -2.95 -11.25
N VAL A 243 -8.63 -2.30 -10.44
CA VAL A 243 -10.05 -2.07 -10.66
C VAL A 243 -10.33 -0.59 -10.93
N ARG A 244 -11.06 -0.33 -12.00
CA ARG A 244 -11.48 1.01 -12.46
C ARG A 244 -12.95 1.03 -12.86
N TRP A 245 -13.51 2.23 -12.92
CA TRP A 245 -14.80 2.43 -13.57
C TRP A 245 -14.72 2.03 -15.06
N PRO A 246 -15.77 1.40 -15.62
CA PRO A 246 -15.78 1.00 -17.01
C PRO A 246 -15.53 2.18 -17.96
N GLY A 247 -14.70 1.97 -18.98
CA GLY A 247 -14.38 2.98 -19.99
C GLY A 247 -13.08 3.75 -19.72
N HIS A 248 -12.64 3.89 -18.46
CA HIS A 248 -11.38 4.55 -18.11
C HIS A 248 -10.19 3.95 -18.89
N ILE A 249 -10.06 2.63 -18.84
CA ILE A 249 -8.95 1.93 -19.48
C ILE A 249 -9.08 1.91 -21.00
N ALA A 250 -10.30 1.81 -21.53
CA ALA A 250 -10.55 1.94 -22.96
C ALA A 250 -10.09 3.32 -23.48
N ARG A 251 -10.32 4.38 -22.70
CA ARG A 251 -9.88 5.74 -23.00
C ARG A 251 -8.37 5.87 -22.97
N PHE A 252 -7.68 5.32 -21.97
CA PHE A 252 -6.22 5.31 -21.93
C PHE A 252 -5.62 4.61 -23.16
N ILE A 253 -6.11 3.41 -23.50
CA ILE A 253 -5.66 2.66 -24.69
C ILE A 253 -5.88 3.46 -25.99
N ALA A 254 -6.97 4.23 -26.08
CA ALA A 254 -7.27 5.03 -27.26
C ALA A 254 -6.28 6.18 -27.51
N LEU A 255 -5.50 6.58 -26.50
CA LEU A 255 -4.40 7.54 -26.67
C LEU A 255 -3.21 6.96 -27.44
N GLY A 256 -3.03 5.63 -27.41
CA GLY A 256 -1.87 4.96 -28.00
C GLY A 256 -0.54 5.32 -27.30
N ASP A 257 0.56 5.18 -28.03
CA ASP A 257 1.93 5.39 -27.50
C ASP A 257 2.34 6.88 -27.42
N GLU A 258 1.48 7.80 -27.87
CA GLU A 258 1.77 9.24 -27.98
C GLU A 258 0.99 10.09 -26.96
N TYR A 259 0.71 9.56 -25.77
CA TYR A 259 0.02 10.33 -24.72
C TYR A 259 0.91 11.41 -24.10
N ASP A 260 0.30 12.56 -23.77
CA ASP A 260 0.96 13.60 -22.98
C ASP A 260 0.82 13.26 -21.49
N GLU A 261 1.92 12.83 -20.87
CA GLU A 261 1.96 12.52 -19.44
C GLU A 261 1.46 13.69 -18.59
N LYS A 262 1.84 14.92 -18.92
CA LYS A 262 1.47 16.10 -18.12
C LYS A 262 -0.03 16.34 -18.16
N GLU A 263 -0.66 16.16 -19.32
CA GLU A 263 -2.12 16.28 -19.46
C GLU A 263 -2.86 15.22 -18.63
N LEU A 264 -2.33 14.00 -18.56
CA LEU A 264 -2.88 12.93 -17.71
C LEU A 264 -2.75 13.25 -16.22
N LEU A 265 -1.57 13.69 -15.78
CA LEU A 265 -1.33 14.08 -14.38
C LEU A 265 -2.27 15.22 -13.95
N GLU A 266 -2.49 16.21 -14.83
CA GLU A 266 -3.43 17.30 -14.58
C GLU A 266 -4.89 16.81 -14.54
N SER A 267 -5.28 15.96 -15.49
CA SER A 267 -6.65 15.42 -15.60
C SER A 267 -7.04 14.50 -14.44
N TRP A 268 -6.09 13.73 -13.92
CA TRP A 268 -6.31 12.83 -12.78
C TRP A 268 -5.97 13.47 -11.44
N GLY A 269 -5.60 14.75 -11.44
CA GLY A 269 -5.18 15.47 -10.24
C GLY A 269 -6.18 15.34 -9.09
N TRP A 270 -5.64 15.21 -7.87
CA TRP A 270 -6.44 15.10 -6.66
C TRP A 270 -7.38 16.30 -6.49
N ASN A 271 -8.67 16.01 -6.25
CA ASN A 271 -9.71 16.99 -6.01
C ASN A 271 -10.39 16.68 -4.65
N PRO A 272 -10.11 17.44 -3.59
CA PRO A 272 -10.65 17.17 -2.25
C PRO A 272 -12.17 17.37 -2.14
N GLN A 273 -12.81 17.98 -3.14
CA GLN A 273 -14.27 18.11 -3.21
C GLN A 273 -14.94 16.88 -3.82
N ARG A 274 -14.19 15.96 -4.44
CA ARG A 274 -14.72 14.69 -4.94
C ARG A 274 -14.53 13.60 -3.90
N SER A 275 -15.62 12.97 -3.51
CA SER A 275 -15.57 11.76 -2.68
C SER A 275 -14.92 10.61 -3.45
N GLU A 276 -14.12 9.81 -2.77
CA GLU A 276 -13.46 8.63 -3.32
C GLU A 276 -13.61 7.42 -2.40
N PHE A 277 -13.32 6.25 -2.95
CA PHE A 277 -13.36 4.99 -2.23
C PHE A 277 -12.20 4.09 -2.62
N THR A 278 -11.74 3.29 -1.67
CA THR A 278 -10.80 2.19 -1.88
C THR A 278 -11.55 0.89 -1.68
N TRP A 279 -11.52 0.06 -2.71
CA TRP A 279 -12.08 -1.28 -2.69
C TRP A 279 -10.99 -2.31 -2.94
N MET A 280 -10.96 -3.38 -2.14
CA MET A 280 -10.07 -4.51 -2.35
C MET A 280 -10.77 -5.82 -2.05
N GLU A 281 -10.63 -6.79 -2.94
CA GLU A 281 -10.99 -8.18 -2.74
C GLU A 281 -9.74 -9.06 -2.79
N VAL A 282 -9.55 -9.89 -1.77
CA VAL A 282 -8.57 -10.98 -1.77
C VAL A 282 -9.32 -12.30 -1.68
N VAL A 283 -9.13 -13.19 -2.65
CA VAL A 283 -9.70 -14.54 -2.67
C VAL A 283 -8.57 -15.55 -2.71
N VAL A 284 -8.61 -16.52 -1.80
CA VAL A 284 -7.67 -17.64 -1.75
C VAL A 284 -8.42 -18.95 -1.76
N LYS A 285 -7.89 -19.95 -2.46
CA LYS A 285 -8.41 -21.30 -2.54
C LYS A 285 -7.25 -22.31 -2.47
N GLY A 286 -7.25 -23.13 -1.43
CA GLY A 286 -6.41 -24.31 -1.24
C GLY A 286 -7.28 -25.48 -0.76
N ASP A 287 -6.95 -26.06 0.38
CA ASP A 287 -7.78 -27.05 1.09
C ASP A 287 -9.13 -26.49 1.56
N GLY A 288 -9.22 -25.16 1.67
CA GLY A 288 -10.45 -24.42 1.89
C GLY A 288 -10.47 -23.15 1.05
N ARG A 289 -11.44 -22.26 1.30
CA ARG A 289 -11.54 -20.97 0.60
C ARG A 289 -11.81 -19.83 1.57
N THR A 290 -11.14 -18.71 1.35
CA THR A 290 -11.43 -17.47 2.08
C THR A 290 -11.48 -16.29 1.13
N ARG A 291 -12.40 -15.37 1.43
CA ARG A 291 -12.58 -14.11 0.75
C ARG A 291 -12.54 -12.98 1.77
N TRP A 292 -11.70 -11.99 1.53
CA TRP A 292 -11.69 -10.73 2.26
C TRP A 292 -12.14 -9.60 1.34
N VAL A 293 -12.97 -8.70 1.85
CA VAL A 293 -13.41 -7.49 1.15
C VAL A 293 -13.20 -6.28 2.03
N LEU A 294 -12.39 -5.34 1.56
CA LEU A 294 -12.28 -3.98 2.05
C LEU A 294 -13.13 -3.09 1.15
N ASP A 295 -14.01 -2.27 1.73
CA ASP A 295 -14.76 -1.25 1.02
C ASP A 295 -14.86 -0.01 1.89
N ASP A 296 -14.14 1.03 1.50
CA ASP A 296 -13.84 2.19 2.32
C ASP A 296 -14.16 3.48 1.54
N GLN A 297 -14.85 4.47 2.13
CA GLN A 297 -15.18 5.75 1.47
C GLN A 297 -14.51 6.96 2.12
N GLY A 298 -13.42 6.74 2.88
CA GLY A 298 -12.78 7.79 3.65
C GLY A 298 -13.68 8.30 4.79
N GLY A 299 -13.36 9.48 5.30
CA GLY A 299 -14.18 10.16 6.31
C GLY A 299 -13.50 11.40 6.87
N SER A 300 -13.94 11.85 8.04
CA SER A 300 -13.35 13.01 8.74
C SER A 300 -11.88 12.85 9.10
N GLN A 301 -11.37 11.62 9.05
CA GLN A 301 -10.00 11.26 9.38
C GLN A 301 -9.06 11.27 8.16
N GLY A 302 -9.57 11.46 6.93
CA GLY A 302 -8.76 11.45 5.72
C GLY A 302 -9.47 10.78 4.53
N SER A 303 -8.85 10.86 3.37
CA SER A 303 -9.32 10.15 2.18
C SER A 303 -9.27 8.64 2.38
N SER A 304 -10.01 7.90 1.55
CA SER A 304 -10.06 6.44 1.62
C SER A 304 -8.70 5.81 1.38
N MET A 305 -8.00 6.25 0.32
CA MET A 305 -6.68 5.73 -0.01
C MET A 305 -5.65 6.07 1.06
N ALA A 306 -5.68 7.31 1.57
CA ALA A 306 -4.74 7.77 2.60
C ALA A 306 -4.87 6.95 3.89
N ARG A 307 -6.11 6.70 4.34
CA ARG A 307 -6.32 5.97 5.60
C ARG A 307 -6.10 4.47 5.47
N THR A 308 -6.49 3.86 4.34
CA THR A 308 -6.31 2.42 4.12
C THR A 308 -4.83 2.09 3.95
N THR A 309 -4.11 2.87 3.16
CA THR A 309 -2.66 2.69 2.98
C THR A 309 -1.90 3.08 4.24
N GLY A 310 -2.15 4.27 4.77
CA GLY A 310 -1.42 4.83 5.91
C GLY A 310 -1.60 4.03 7.19
N ALA A 311 -2.75 3.39 7.42
CA ALA A 311 -2.94 2.55 8.61
C ALA A 311 -2.03 1.31 8.61
N ILE A 312 -1.70 0.76 7.44
CA ILE A 312 -0.71 -0.33 7.32
C ILE A 312 0.70 0.21 7.57
N THR A 313 1.00 1.39 7.05
CA THR A 313 2.28 2.05 7.29
C THR A 313 2.48 2.36 8.79
N CYS A 314 1.48 2.92 9.47
CA CYS A 314 1.53 3.15 10.93
C CYS A 314 1.73 1.84 11.71
N ALA A 315 1.03 0.77 11.34
CA ALA A 315 1.23 -0.54 11.95
C ALA A 315 2.68 -1.05 11.77
N THR A 316 3.29 -0.77 10.62
CA THR A 316 4.69 -1.10 10.34
C THR A 316 5.64 -0.29 11.23
N VAL A 317 5.43 1.01 11.34
CA VAL A 317 6.24 1.89 12.20
C VAL A 317 6.21 1.40 13.65
N GLU A 318 5.04 1.14 14.20
CA GLU A 318 4.92 0.60 15.55
C GLU A 318 5.58 -0.77 15.70
N HIS A 319 5.48 -1.63 14.68
CA HIS A 319 6.15 -2.93 14.70
C HIS A 319 7.67 -2.79 14.75
N LEU A 320 8.25 -1.89 13.96
CA LEU A 320 9.69 -1.58 13.97
C LEU A 320 10.15 -0.98 15.31
N LEU A 321 9.30 -0.19 15.98
CA LEU A 321 9.62 0.39 17.30
C LEU A 321 9.52 -0.62 18.44
N GLU A 322 8.65 -1.63 18.33
CA GLU A 322 8.30 -2.52 19.45
C GLU A 322 8.93 -3.92 19.35
N THR A 323 9.46 -4.29 18.18
CA THR A 323 9.97 -5.63 17.93
C THR A 323 11.39 -5.60 17.37
N ASP A 324 12.15 -6.64 17.68
CA ASP A 324 13.52 -6.83 17.18
C ASP A 324 13.44 -7.49 15.79
N VAL A 325 13.09 -6.69 14.77
CA VAL A 325 13.11 -7.15 13.39
C VAL A 325 14.58 -7.30 12.97
N PRO A 326 15.00 -8.47 12.46
CA PRO A 326 16.40 -8.67 12.05
C PRO A 326 16.82 -7.67 10.97
N ALA A 327 18.09 -7.30 10.97
CA ALA A 327 18.66 -6.52 9.87
C ALA A 327 18.45 -7.24 8.52
N GLY A 328 18.21 -6.46 7.46
CA GLY A 328 17.84 -6.95 6.13
C GLY A 328 16.65 -6.22 5.52
N VAL A 329 16.23 -6.69 4.35
CA VAL A 329 15.10 -6.15 3.60
C VAL A 329 13.95 -7.17 3.59
N HIS A 330 12.83 -6.80 4.21
CA HIS A 330 11.72 -7.72 4.50
C HIS A 330 10.42 -7.30 3.82
N PRO A 331 9.68 -8.22 3.17
CA PRO A 331 8.29 -7.96 2.82
C PRO A 331 7.40 -8.04 4.07
N PRO A 332 6.20 -7.44 4.06
CA PRO A 332 5.35 -7.37 5.24
C PRO A 332 4.90 -8.76 5.71
N GLU A 333 4.67 -9.71 4.81
CA GLU A 333 4.29 -11.08 5.16
C GLU A 333 5.40 -11.90 5.83
N ALA A 334 6.65 -11.43 5.81
CA ALA A 334 7.76 -12.06 6.54
C ALA A 334 7.78 -11.68 8.04
N LEU A 335 7.03 -10.65 8.46
CA LEU A 335 6.99 -10.15 9.84
C LEU A 335 6.15 -11.02 10.80
N GLY A 336 5.64 -12.15 10.31
CA GLY A 336 4.90 -13.14 11.09
C GLY A 336 3.40 -12.80 11.28
N THR A 337 2.65 -13.76 11.80
CA THR A 337 1.18 -13.68 11.83
C THR A 337 0.63 -12.59 12.74
N SER A 338 1.35 -12.24 13.81
CA SER A 338 0.96 -11.15 14.71
C SER A 338 0.97 -9.78 14.02
N PHE A 339 1.74 -9.62 12.93
CA PHE A 339 1.78 -8.37 12.19
C PHE A 339 0.46 -8.11 11.46
N LEU A 340 -0.15 -9.12 10.83
CA LEU A 340 -1.49 -8.99 10.25
C LEU A 340 -2.53 -8.59 11.31
N ASP A 341 -2.50 -9.19 12.49
CA ASP A 341 -3.42 -8.82 13.58
C ASP A 341 -3.22 -7.35 14.03
N ARG A 342 -1.97 -6.84 14.03
CA ARG A 342 -1.67 -5.42 14.27
C ARG A 342 -2.26 -4.52 13.18
N CYS A 343 -2.04 -4.85 11.91
CA CYS A 343 -2.61 -4.10 10.78
C CYS A 343 -4.14 -4.02 10.88
N LEU A 344 -4.79 -5.13 11.20
CA LEU A 344 -6.25 -5.20 11.33
C LEU A 344 -6.77 -4.45 12.57
N THR A 345 -5.96 -4.39 13.63
CA THR A 345 -6.25 -3.54 14.79
C THR A 345 -6.18 -2.06 14.43
N HIS A 346 -5.17 -1.63 13.65
CA HIS A 346 -5.07 -0.28 13.12
C HIS A 346 -6.27 0.08 12.24
N TYR A 347 -6.69 -0.84 11.37
CA TYR A 347 -7.90 -0.65 10.58
C TYR A 347 -9.13 -0.45 11.47
N ALA A 348 -9.34 -1.32 12.46
CA ALA A 348 -10.47 -1.21 13.39
C ALA A 348 -10.45 0.11 14.19
N ALA A 349 -9.27 0.53 14.69
CA ALA A 349 -9.09 1.78 15.42
C ALA A 349 -9.42 3.02 14.56
N ASN A 350 -9.21 2.93 13.24
CA ASN A 350 -9.50 4.00 12.29
C ASN A 350 -10.86 3.85 11.59
N GLY A 351 -11.70 2.92 12.06
CA GLY A 351 -13.04 2.67 11.52
C GLY A 351 -13.04 2.10 10.10
N ILE A 352 -11.94 1.50 9.67
CA ILE A 352 -11.77 0.82 8.38
C ILE A 352 -12.20 -0.63 8.58
N ARG A 353 -13.15 -1.08 7.76
CA ARG A 353 -13.73 -2.43 7.91
C ARG A 353 -13.30 -3.33 6.77
N ILE A 354 -12.78 -4.49 7.14
CA ILE A 354 -12.61 -5.63 6.23
C ILE A 354 -13.58 -6.74 6.61
N VAL A 355 -14.29 -7.29 5.62
CA VAL A 355 -15.25 -8.37 5.81
C VAL A 355 -14.62 -9.67 5.34
N GLU A 356 -14.52 -10.63 6.26
CA GLU A 356 -14.07 -11.97 5.97
C GLU A 356 -15.24 -12.94 5.76
N THR A 357 -15.16 -13.76 4.71
CA THR A 357 -16.05 -14.90 4.46
C THR A 357 -15.22 -16.16 4.23
N ARG A 358 -15.55 -17.23 4.97
CA ARG A 358 -14.86 -18.53 4.88
C ARG A 358 -15.80 -19.64 4.42
N GLU A 359 -15.29 -20.48 3.53
CA GLU A 359 -15.88 -21.75 3.11
C GLU A 359 -14.90 -22.86 3.49
N ARG A 360 -15.38 -23.90 4.19
CA ARG A 360 -14.58 -25.07 4.56
C ARG A 360 -14.49 -26.06 3.42
#